data_AF-A0A960GGD7-F1
#
_entry.id   AF-A0A960GGD7-F1
#
_cell.length_a   1.000
_cell.length_b   1.000
_cell.length_c   1.000
_cell.angle_alpha   90.00
_cell.angle_beta   90.00
_cell.angle_gamma   90.00
#
_symmetry.space_group_name_H-M   'P 1'
#
loop_
_entity.id
_entity.type
_entity.pdbx_description
1 polymer ?
#
loop_
_entity_poly.entity_id
_entity_poly.type
_entity_poly.pdbx_seq_one_letter_code
_entity_poly.pdbx_strand_id
1 'polypeptide(L)' 'MTSVVVLDYGSGNLRSAQRALEAAGAEVSVTASAEAAAAADGLVVPGVGAFETCMRGLRAVGG' A
#
# COMPACT_ATOMS: atom_id res chain seq x y z
N MET A 1 -17.55 -2.21 -6.76
CA MET A 1 -16.40 -3.01 -6.31
C MET A 1 -15.47 -2.05 -5.61
N THR A 2 -14.93 -2.41 -4.44
CA THR A 2 -14.08 -1.52 -3.65
C THR A 2 -12.66 -1.58 -4.18
N SER A 3 -12.14 -0.44 -4.63
CA SER A 3 -10.77 -0.27 -5.12
C SER A 3 -9.83 -0.02 -3.94
N VAL A 4 -8.86 -0.90 -3.73
CA VAL A 4 -7.86 -0.77 -2.68
C VAL A 4 -6.48 -0.70 -3.32
N VAL A 5 -5.72 0.34 -2.98
CA VAL A 5 -4.31 0.40 -3.39
C VAL A 5 -3.40 -0.07 -2.27
N VAL A 6 -2.33 -0.78 -2.64
CA VAL A 6 -1.23 -1.15 -1.76
C VAL A 6 -0.05 -0.27 -2.09
N LEU A 7 0.46 0.46 -1.09
CA LEU A 7 1.63 1.32 -1.28
C LEU A 7 2.88 0.46 -1.51
N ASP A 8 3.49 0.62 -2.68
CA ASP A 8 4.83 0.08 -2.95
C ASP A 8 5.88 1.06 -2.42
N TYR A 9 6.46 0.73 -1.27
CA TYR A 9 7.61 1.44 -0.71
C TYR A 9 8.90 0.60 -0.79
N GLY A 10 8.93 -0.43 -1.64
CA GLY A 10 10.09 -1.30 -1.84
C GLY A 10 10.21 -2.47 -0.85
N SER A 11 9.12 -2.89 -0.20
CA SER A 11 9.14 -4.05 0.70
C SER A 11 8.81 -5.36 -0.02
N GLY A 12 9.48 -6.45 0.35
CA GLY A 12 9.29 -7.77 -0.27
C GLY A 12 7.95 -8.48 0.04
N ASN A 13 7.01 -7.83 0.75
CA ASN A 13 5.79 -8.46 1.27
C ASN A 13 4.49 -8.01 0.58
N LEU A 14 4.56 -7.21 -0.49
CA LEU A 14 3.39 -6.68 -1.22
C LEU A 14 2.43 -7.77 -1.70
N ARG A 15 2.99 -8.88 -2.18
CA ARG A 15 2.23 -9.99 -2.77
C ARG A 15 1.35 -10.72 -1.75
N SER A 16 1.74 -10.74 -0.48
CA SER A 16 0.93 -11.33 0.59
C SER A 16 -0.25 -10.43 0.96
N ALA A 17 -0.02 -9.11 1.03
CA ALA A 17 -1.08 -8.13 1.29
C ALA A 17 -2.11 -8.11 0.16
N GLN A 18 -1.63 -8.11 -1.10
CA GLN A 18 -2.48 -8.17 -2.28
C GLN A 18 -3.41 -9.39 -2.26
N ARG A 19 -2.86 -10.58 -2.03
CA ARG A 19 -3.65 -11.82 -1.97
C ARG A 19 -4.70 -11.82 -0.85
N ALA A 20 -4.37 -11.26 0.32
CA ALA A 20 -5.31 -11.19 1.43
C ALA A 20 -6.51 -10.27 1.11
N LEU A 21 -6.24 -9.15 0.44
CA LEU A 21 -7.25 -8.18 0.02
C LEU A 21 -8.11 -8.72 -1.15
N GLU A 22 -7.48 -9.36 -2.13
CA GLU A 22 -8.20 -10.05 -3.22
C GLU A 22 -9.09 -11.16 -2.68
N ALA A 23 -8.61 -11.95 -1.71
CA ALA A 23 -9.40 -12.98 -1.04
C ALA A 23 -10.58 -12.41 -0.24
N ALA A 24 -10.50 -11.15 0.21
CA ALA A 24 -11.59 -10.42 0.83
C ALA A 24 -12.59 -9.82 -0.20
N GLY A 25 -12.32 -9.98 -1.51
CA GLY A 25 -13.19 -9.49 -2.59
C GLY A 25 -12.92 -8.04 -3.01
N ALA A 26 -11.80 -7.45 -2.60
CA ALA A 26 -11.38 -6.12 -3.05
C ALA A 26 -10.64 -6.21 -4.39
N GLU A 27 -10.74 -5.14 -5.19
CA GLU A 27 -9.91 -4.98 -6.38
C GLU A 27 -8.62 -4.27 -5.97
N VAL A 28 -7.48 -4.96 -6.12
CA VAL A 28 -6.23 -4.52 -5.51
C VAL A 28 -5.23 -4.10 -6.56
N SER A 29 -4.65 -2.90 -6.41
CA SER A 29 -3.56 -2.43 -7.26
C SER A 29 -2.37 -1.98 -6.41
N VAL A 30 -1.16 -2.19 -6.92
CA VAL A 30 0.07 -1.80 -6.22
C VAL A 30 0.58 -0.52 -6.87
N THR A 31 0.79 0.53 -6.09
CA THR A 31 1.24 1.83 -6.60
C THR A 31 2.17 2.52 -5.63
N ALA A 32 3.13 3.28 -6.16
CA ALA A 32 3.96 4.22 -5.41
C ALA A 32 3.53 5.68 -5.62
N SER A 33 2.52 5.93 -6.46
CA SER A 33 2.00 7.28 -6.72
C SER A 33 0.97 7.67 -5.66
N ALA A 34 1.18 8.84 -5.07
CA ALA A 34 0.24 9.45 -4.13
C ALA A 34 -1.10 9.80 -4.80
N GLU A 35 -1.11 10.19 -6.08
CA GLU A 35 -2.36 10.48 -6.80
C GLU A 35 -3.21 9.23 -6.97
N ALA A 36 -2.59 8.12 -7.37
CA ALA A 36 -3.28 6.84 -7.49
C ALA A 36 -3.83 6.35 -6.14
N ALA A 37 -3.09 6.60 -5.06
CA ALA A 37 -3.53 6.26 -3.72
C ALA A 37 -4.70 7.11 -3.23
N ALA A 38 -4.70 8.40 -3.55
CA ALA A 38 -5.79 9.32 -3.20
C ALA A 38 -7.09 9.04 -4.00
N ALA A 39 -6.98 8.41 -5.17
CA ALA A 39 -8.11 8.08 -6.02
C ALA A 39 -8.79 6.74 -5.66
N ALA A 40 -8.20 5.92 -4.78
CA ALA A 40 -8.76 4.64 -4.37
C ALA A 40 -9.75 4.78 -3.21
N ASP A 41 -10.61 3.78 -3.03
CA ASP A 41 -11.53 3.72 -1.88
C ASP A 41 -10.79 3.37 -0.58
N GLY A 42 -9.58 2.81 -0.67
CA GLY A 42 -8.75 2.49 0.48
C GLY A 42 -7.26 2.38 0.15
N LEU A 43 -6.42 2.74 1.13
CA LEU A 43 -4.97 2.62 1.07
C LEU A 43 -4.47 1.62 2.12
N VAL A 44 -3.70 0.64 1.67
CA VAL A 44 -3.02 -0.34 2.52
C VAL A 44 -1.53 -0.08 2.45
N VAL A 45 -0.93 0.22 3.60
CA VAL A 45 0.52 0.36 3.75
C VAL A 45 1.04 -0.93 4.39
N PRO A 46 1.66 -1.84 3.62
CA PRO A 46 2.10 -3.12 4.16
C PRO A 46 3.27 -2.91 5.13
N GLY A 47 3.28 -3.56 6.30
CA GLY A 47 4.35 -3.35 7.28
C GLY A 47 4.70 -4.65 7.99
N VAL A 48 5.91 -5.16 7.79
CA VAL A 48 6.48 -6.23 8.63
C VAL A 48 7.39 -5.60 9.68
N GLY A 49 6.81 -4.98 10.72
CA GLY A 49 7.56 -4.45 11.87
C GLY A 49 8.50 -3.25 11.59
N ALA A 50 8.79 -2.93 10.34
CA ALA A 50 9.63 -1.79 9.92
C ALA A 50 8.80 -0.51 9.67
N PHE A 51 7.78 -0.27 10.50
CA PHE A 51 6.94 0.93 10.44
C PHE A 51 7.80 2.21 10.54
N GLU A 52 8.90 2.14 11.28
CA GLU A 52 9.90 3.21 11.37
C GLU A 52 10.57 3.52 10.03
N THR A 53 10.98 2.50 9.26
CA THR A 53 11.59 2.68 7.94
C THR A 53 10.60 3.26 6.93
N CYS A 54 9.34 2.82 6.98
CA CYS A 54 8.27 3.33 6.13
C CYS A 54 7.93 4.80 6.46
N MET A 55 7.84 5.15 7.76
CA MET A 55 7.65 6.54 8.20
C MET A 55 8.86 7.43 7.88
N ARG A 56 10.09 6.88 7.90
CA ARG A 56 11.29 7.60 7.44
C ARG A 56 11.24 7.89 5.95
N GLY A 57 10.82 6.92 5.14
CA GLY A 57 10.62 7.10 3.70
C GLY A 57 9.54 8.14 3.40
N LEU A 58 8.38 8.01 4.05
CA LEU A 58 7.24 8.92 3.89
C LEU A 58 7.60 10.36 4.27
N ARG A 59 8.30 10.57 5.40
CA ARG A 59 8.81 11.89 5.79
C ARG A 59 9.88 12.43 4.83
N ALA A 60 10.70 11.56 4.24
CA ALA A 60 11.73 11.97 3.30
C ALA A 60 11.16 12.44 1.96
N VAL A 61 9.98 11.93 1.55
CA VAL A 61 9.29 12.34 0.33
C VAL A 61 8.26 13.47 0.55
N GLY A 62 8.13 13.97 1.78
CA GLY A 62 7.34 15.17 2.08
C GLY A 62 5.93 14.95 2.61
N GLY A 63 5.53 13.70 2.87
CA GLY A 63 4.20 13.35 3.39
C GLY A 63 3.18 13.09 2.30
#